data_AF-A0A519GV75-F1
#
_entry.id   AF-A0A519GV75-F1
#
_cell.length_a   1.000
_cell.length_b   1.000
_cell.length_c   1.000
_cell.angle_alpha   90.00
_cell.angle_beta   90.00
_cell.angle_gamma   90.00
#
_symmetry.space_group_name_H-M   'P 1'
#
loop_
_entity.id
_entity.type
_entity.pdbx_description
1 polymer ?
#
loop_
_entity_poly.entity_id
_entity_poly.type
_entity_poly.pdbx_seq_one_letter_code
_entity_poly.pdbx_strand_id
1 'polypeptide(L)'
;MTDTSDLRIDFAGEWFEAKAPGPFTIGREGDLAVDDNPYLHRRLLTFTHENGLWWLANVGQSIGVSMSTGDGVYQAVLGPGAKVPVVFPRLVLLFTAGPYTYELAVHCDQAAFRPSPVIADLDDPHQMTIGTVSLTPSQKLLVIALCEPLLRDGLAGQSQLPTSAQAAARLGWPLTTFNRKLDAVCDKLDREGVSGLRGGVGKLATNRRARLVEHAVLSRLVTPQ
;
A
#
# COMPACT_ATOMS: atom_id res chain seq x y z
N MET A 1 20.80 13.17 -27.70
CA MET A 1 19.75 12.24 -27.24
C MET A 1 19.66 12.41 -25.75
N THR A 2 18.61 13.09 -25.29
CA THR A 2 18.34 13.26 -23.86
C THR A 2 17.98 11.90 -23.29
N ASP A 3 18.86 11.38 -22.44
CA ASP A 3 18.70 10.16 -21.64
C ASP A 3 17.53 10.38 -20.67
N THR A 4 16.32 10.21 -21.17
CA THR A 4 15.08 10.43 -20.41
C THR A 4 14.80 9.13 -19.68
N SER A 5 14.87 9.12 -18.36
CA SER A 5 14.57 7.94 -17.56
C SER A 5 13.09 7.57 -17.72
N ASP A 6 12.81 6.42 -18.33
CA ASP A 6 11.44 5.93 -18.57
C ASP A 6 10.69 5.56 -17.27
N LEU A 7 11.41 5.44 -16.15
CA LEU A 7 10.86 5.10 -14.84
C LEU A 7 11.40 6.05 -13.77
N ARG A 8 10.49 6.70 -13.05
CA ARG A 8 10.78 7.65 -11.98
C ARG A 8 10.07 7.23 -10.69
N ILE A 9 10.73 7.44 -9.55
CA ILE A 9 10.23 7.10 -8.24
C ILE A 9 10.18 8.39 -7.41
N ASP A 10 9.02 8.73 -6.86
CA ASP A 10 8.83 9.78 -5.88
C ASP A 10 8.82 9.16 -4.48
N PHE A 11 9.71 9.65 -3.63
CA PHE A 11 9.75 9.36 -2.21
C PHE A 11 9.94 10.65 -1.43
N ALA A 12 9.02 10.96 -0.52
CA ALA A 12 9.05 12.19 0.29
C ALA A 12 9.11 13.51 -0.54
N GLY A 13 8.60 13.51 -1.76
CA GLY A 13 8.64 14.66 -2.68
C GLY A 13 9.95 14.78 -3.45
N GLU A 14 10.91 13.89 -3.20
CA GLU A 14 12.16 13.78 -3.97
C GLU A 14 11.99 12.76 -5.09
N TRP A 15 12.50 13.11 -6.28
CA TRP A 15 12.40 12.29 -7.48
C TRP A 15 13.71 11.57 -7.78
N PHE A 16 13.61 10.26 -7.99
CA PHE A 16 14.71 9.38 -8.34
C PHE A 16 14.46 8.73 -9.69
N GLU A 17 15.51 8.67 -10.51
CA GLU A 17 15.44 8.14 -11.87
C GLU A 17 16.06 6.75 -11.95
N ALA A 18 15.29 5.77 -12.42
CA ALA A 18 15.81 4.45 -12.74
C ALA A 18 16.27 4.41 -14.20
N LYS A 19 17.52 3.96 -14.43
CA LYS A 19 18.15 3.92 -15.75
C LYS A 19 18.46 2.49 -16.19
N ALA A 20 18.03 2.13 -17.40
CA ALA A 20 18.44 0.88 -18.03
C ALA A 20 19.92 0.92 -18.45
N PRO A 21 20.66 -0.21 -18.46
CA PRO A 21 20.21 -1.58 -18.16
C PRO A 21 20.32 -1.98 -16.68
N GLY A 22 20.75 -1.08 -15.80
CA GLY A 22 21.08 -1.40 -14.41
C GLY A 22 19.83 -1.66 -13.55
N PRO A 23 19.95 -2.50 -12.50
CA PRO A 23 18.91 -2.58 -11.50
C PRO A 23 18.88 -1.27 -10.71
N PHE A 24 17.69 -0.70 -10.51
CA PHE A 24 17.48 0.35 -9.52
C PHE A 24 16.94 -0.27 -8.23
N THR A 25 17.68 -0.14 -7.15
CA THR A 25 17.42 -0.83 -5.88
C THR A 25 16.91 0.12 -4.81
N ILE A 26 15.92 -0.35 -4.05
CA ILE A 26 15.28 0.39 -2.97
C ILE A 26 15.33 -0.45 -1.69
N GLY A 27 15.73 0.18 -0.60
CA GLY A 27 15.74 -0.44 0.73
C GLY A 27 16.39 0.48 1.75
N ARG A 28 16.98 -0.11 2.78
CA ARG A 28 17.84 0.63 3.72
C ARG A 28 19.16 1.07 3.07
N GLU A 29 19.57 0.38 2.02
CA GLU A 29 20.77 0.67 1.23
C GLU A 29 20.39 0.56 -0.27
N GLY A 30 21.22 1.07 -1.18
CA GLY A 30 20.99 0.96 -2.63
C GLY A 30 20.94 2.32 -3.31
N ASP A 31 20.27 2.36 -4.47
CA ASP A 31 20.13 3.58 -5.29
C ASP A 31 19.16 4.57 -4.63
N LEU A 32 18.10 4.05 -4.01
CA LEU A 32 17.21 4.79 -3.11
C LEU A 32 17.24 4.15 -1.70
N ALA A 33 17.99 4.79 -0.80
CA ALA A 33 17.95 4.47 0.62
C ALA A 33 16.78 5.24 1.28
N VAL A 34 15.72 4.53 1.65
CA VAL A 34 14.50 5.20 2.15
C VAL A 34 14.60 5.61 3.63
N ASP A 35 15.33 4.85 4.46
CA ASP A 35 15.54 5.11 5.89
C ASP A 35 16.60 4.14 6.47
N ASP A 36 17.21 4.49 7.60
CA ASP A 36 18.20 3.69 8.34
C ASP A 36 17.57 2.67 9.32
N ASN A 37 16.25 2.48 9.24
CA ASN A 37 15.48 1.60 10.11
C ASN A 37 15.99 0.14 10.09
N PRO A 38 16.41 -0.46 11.23
CA PRO A 38 16.95 -1.81 11.27
C PRO A 38 15.96 -2.92 10.90
N TYR A 39 14.64 -2.64 10.94
CA TYR A 39 13.61 -3.55 10.48
C TYR A 39 13.47 -3.58 8.96
N LEU A 40 14.01 -2.58 8.26
CA LEU A 40 14.00 -2.49 6.81
C LEU A 40 15.12 -3.33 6.20
N HIS A 41 14.80 -4.07 5.14
CA HIS A 41 15.78 -4.86 4.42
C HIS A 41 16.75 -3.94 3.67
N ARG A 42 18.04 -4.31 3.66
CA ARG A 42 19.06 -3.58 2.90
C ARG A 42 18.64 -3.39 1.44
N ARG A 43 18.07 -4.42 0.83
CA ARG A 43 17.41 -4.36 -0.47
C ARG A 43 16.04 -5.01 -0.33
N LEU A 44 14.99 -4.23 -0.57
CA LEU A 44 13.61 -4.69 -0.52
C LEU A 44 13.03 -4.82 -1.93
N LEU A 45 13.20 -3.78 -2.75
CA LEU A 45 12.69 -3.74 -4.11
C LEU A 45 13.83 -3.55 -5.11
N THR A 46 13.63 -4.12 -6.29
CA THR A 46 14.49 -3.87 -7.44
C THR A 46 13.63 -3.61 -8.66
N PHE A 47 13.97 -2.57 -9.42
CA PHE A 47 13.46 -2.35 -10.77
C PHE A 47 14.50 -2.77 -11.79
N THR A 48 14.13 -3.62 -12.75
CA THR A 48 14.98 -3.99 -13.88
C THR A 48 14.26 -3.77 -15.20
N HIS A 49 15.01 -3.40 -16.24
CA HIS A 49 14.46 -3.29 -17.59
C HIS A 49 14.83 -4.51 -18.42
N GLU A 50 13.83 -5.35 -18.74
CA GLU A 50 14.01 -6.63 -19.44
C GLU A 50 12.91 -6.80 -20.47
N ASN A 51 13.27 -7.20 -21.69
CA ASN A 51 12.33 -7.46 -22.79
C ASN A 51 11.38 -6.28 -23.11
N GLY A 52 11.87 -5.04 -22.99
CA GLY A 52 11.11 -3.83 -23.30
C GLY A 52 10.08 -3.44 -22.24
N LEU A 53 10.16 -4.01 -21.03
CA LEU A 53 9.33 -3.65 -19.89
C LEU A 53 10.20 -3.41 -18.66
N TRP A 54 9.76 -2.48 -17.82
CA TRP A 54 10.22 -2.40 -16.45
C TRP A 54 9.56 -3.49 -15.61
N TRP A 55 10.34 -4.11 -14.73
CA TRP A 55 9.88 -5.12 -13.80
C TRP A 55 10.19 -4.71 -12.38
N LEU A 56 9.20 -4.81 -11.51
CA LEU A 56 9.33 -4.62 -10.08
C LEU A 56 9.44 -5.99 -9.41
N ALA A 57 10.55 -6.23 -8.71
CA ALA A 57 10.78 -7.43 -7.92
C ALA A 57 10.87 -7.09 -6.43
N ASN A 58 10.24 -7.91 -5.59
CA ASN A 58 10.49 -7.90 -4.15
C ASN A 58 11.62 -8.90 -3.86
N VAL A 59 12.81 -8.38 -3.59
CA VAL A 59 14.02 -9.17 -3.28
C VAL A 59 14.25 -9.30 -1.77
N GLY A 60 13.35 -8.75 -0.95
CA GLY A 60 13.36 -8.89 0.49
C GLY A 60 13.00 -10.31 0.94
N GLN A 61 13.21 -10.59 2.24
CA GLN A 61 13.02 -11.94 2.81
C GLN A 61 11.63 -12.17 3.43
N SER A 62 10.91 -11.11 3.79
CA SER A 62 9.75 -11.19 4.68
C SER A 62 8.77 -10.02 4.61
N ILE A 63 9.18 -8.85 4.11
CA ILE A 63 8.29 -7.69 3.96
C ILE A 63 7.52 -7.87 2.65
N GLY A 64 6.19 -7.91 2.73
CA GLY A 64 5.33 -7.81 1.55
C GLY A 64 5.14 -6.35 1.16
N VAL A 65 5.01 -6.08 -0.14
CA VAL A 65 4.76 -4.72 -0.65
C VAL A 65 3.38 -4.67 -1.27
N SER A 66 2.51 -3.87 -0.67
CA SER A 66 1.19 -3.59 -1.21
C SER A 66 1.34 -2.58 -2.35
N MET A 67 0.60 -2.79 -3.43
CA MET A 67 0.63 -1.89 -4.57
C MET A 67 -0.76 -1.62 -5.11
N SER A 68 -0.97 -0.40 -5.60
CA SER A 68 -2.18 -0.04 -6.34
C SER A 68 -1.92 0.97 -7.44
N THR A 69 -2.86 1.08 -8.37
CA THR A 69 -2.97 2.26 -9.23
C THR A 69 -3.46 3.47 -8.43
N GLY A 70 -3.17 4.68 -8.91
CA GLY A 70 -3.57 5.91 -8.21
C GLY A 70 -5.10 6.09 -8.00
N ASP A 71 -5.91 5.39 -8.79
CA ASP A 71 -7.37 5.33 -8.67
C ASP A 71 -7.85 4.19 -7.76
N GLY A 72 -6.97 3.28 -7.34
CA GLY A 72 -7.28 2.12 -6.50
C GLY A 72 -7.98 0.97 -7.22
N VAL A 73 -8.18 1.05 -8.55
CA VAL A 73 -8.88 0.01 -9.33
C VAL A 73 -8.08 -1.29 -9.39
N TYR A 74 -6.77 -1.19 -9.59
CA TYR A 74 -5.87 -2.34 -9.46
C TYR A 74 -5.22 -2.32 -8.08
N GLN A 75 -5.26 -3.46 -7.40
CA GLN A 75 -4.60 -3.67 -6.12
C GLN A 75 -3.96 -5.05 -6.11
N ALA A 76 -2.74 -5.12 -5.60
CA ALA A 76 -2.02 -6.39 -5.43
C ALA A 76 -1.08 -6.34 -4.23
N VAL A 77 -0.58 -7.51 -3.83
CA VAL A 77 0.50 -7.64 -2.85
C VAL A 77 1.65 -8.40 -3.50
N LEU A 78 2.81 -7.78 -3.53
CA LEU A 78 4.05 -8.37 -3.99
C LEU A 78 4.78 -8.99 -2.80
N GLY A 79 4.63 -10.30 -2.64
CA GLY A 79 5.34 -11.07 -1.61
C GLY A 79 6.84 -11.22 -1.90
N PRO A 80 7.64 -11.65 -0.91
CA PRO A 80 9.06 -11.98 -1.10
C PRO A 80 9.31 -12.91 -2.29
N GLY A 81 10.28 -12.57 -3.14
CA GLY A 81 10.66 -13.33 -4.33
C GLY A 81 9.75 -13.16 -5.55
N ALA A 82 8.62 -12.47 -5.41
CA ALA A 82 7.72 -12.22 -6.53
C ALA A 82 8.23 -11.06 -7.41
N LYS A 83 7.91 -11.13 -8.70
CA LYS A 83 8.25 -10.13 -9.72
C LYS A 83 7.06 -9.87 -10.63
N VAL A 84 6.76 -8.61 -10.91
CA VAL A 84 5.63 -8.17 -11.75
C VAL A 84 6.08 -7.09 -12.74
N PRO A 85 5.46 -7.02 -13.93
CA PRO A 85 5.77 -5.97 -14.88
C PRO A 85 5.11 -4.64 -14.45
N VAL A 86 5.84 -3.53 -14.62
CA VAL A 86 5.36 -2.17 -14.37
C VAL A 86 4.68 -1.65 -15.63
N VAL A 87 3.39 -1.91 -15.75
CA VAL A 87 2.60 -1.58 -16.94
C VAL A 87 1.69 -0.37 -16.76
N PHE A 88 1.56 0.14 -15.54
CA PHE A 88 0.70 1.28 -15.21
C PHE A 88 1.49 2.59 -15.24
N PRO A 89 0.87 3.72 -15.63
CA PRO A 89 1.54 5.02 -15.67
C PRO A 89 1.90 5.52 -14.27
N ARG A 90 1.12 5.13 -13.26
CA ARG A 90 1.38 5.43 -11.86
C ARG A 90 1.01 4.24 -10.98
N LEU A 91 1.97 3.76 -10.20
CA LEU A 91 1.77 2.82 -9.10
C LEU A 91 2.10 3.48 -7.77
N VAL A 92 1.31 3.20 -6.75
CA VAL A 92 1.62 3.52 -5.36
C VAL A 92 2.07 2.23 -4.70
N LEU A 93 3.24 2.25 -4.08
CA LEU A 93 3.80 1.15 -3.31
C LEU A 93 3.76 1.51 -1.83
N LEU A 94 3.29 0.59 -1.00
CA LEU A 94 3.18 0.77 0.44
C LEU A 94 3.69 -0.48 1.15
N PHE A 95 4.59 -0.29 2.11
CA PHE A 95 5.10 -1.39 2.93
C PHE A 95 5.42 -0.92 4.34
N THR A 96 5.39 -1.85 5.28
CA THR A 96 5.64 -1.57 6.70
C THR A 96 6.88 -2.29 7.20
N ALA A 97 7.81 -1.56 7.81
CA ALA A 97 8.99 -2.10 8.47
C ALA A 97 9.05 -1.61 9.92
N GLY A 98 8.84 -2.52 10.87
CA GLY A 98 8.76 -2.16 12.29
C GLY A 98 7.55 -1.25 12.56
N PRO A 99 7.73 -0.07 13.18
CA PRO A 99 6.63 0.85 13.45
C PRO A 99 6.32 1.83 12.29
N TYR A 100 7.13 1.82 11.23
CA TYR A 100 7.05 2.77 10.13
C TYR A 100 6.43 2.14 8.89
N THR A 101 5.55 2.89 8.24
CA THR A 101 5.00 2.58 6.92
C THR A 101 5.57 3.57 5.92
N TYR A 102 6.05 3.04 4.79
CA TYR A 102 6.71 3.78 3.74
C TYR A 102 5.86 3.75 2.49
N GLU A 103 5.75 4.91 1.83
CA GLU A 103 5.05 5.10 0.59
C GLU A 103 5.97 5.61 -0.52
N LEU A 104 5.87 5.00 -1.69
CA LEU A 104 6.55 5.43 -2.90
C LEU A 104 5.55 5.52 -4.05
N ALA A 105 5.68 6.55 -4.88
CA ALA A 105 4.96 6.62 -6.14
C ALA A 105 5.90 6.33 -7.31
N VAL A 106 5.56 5.33 -8.11
CA VAL A 106 6.32 4.93 -9.29
C VAL A 106 5.60 5.45 -10.52
N HIS A 107 6.32 6.19 -11.34
CA HIS A 107 5.85 6.81 -12.57
C HIS A 107 6.57 6.16 -13.75
N CYS A 108 5.81 5.56 -14.67
CA CYS A 108 6.35 4.87 -15.84
C CYS A 108 5.82 5.53 -17.12
N ASP A 109 6.72 6.14 -17.88
CA ASP A 109 6.36 6.88 -19.10
C ASP A 109 5.98 5.93 -20.25
N GLN A 110 6.44 4.67 -20.20
CA GLN A 110 6.16 3.61 -21.20
C GLN A 110 4.99 2.69 -20.82
N ALA A 111 4.03 3.17 -20.04
CA ALA A 111 2.93 2.36 -19.53
C ALA A 111 2.04 1.75 -20.65
N ALA A 112 2.02 0.42 -20.71
CA ALA A 112 1.22 -0.37 -21.65
C ALA A 112 -0.23 -0.61 -21.21
N PHE A 113 -0.60 -0.30 -19.97
CA PHE A 113 -1.95 -0.52 -19.44
C PHE A 113 -2.99 0.35 -20.13
N ARG A 114 -4.11 -0.26 -20.54
CA ARG A 114 -5.30 0.42 -21.06
C ARG A 114 -6.52 -0.12 -20.30
N PRO A 115 -7.26 0.72 -19.56
CA PRO A 115 -8.45 0.25 -18.86
C PRO A 115 -9.50 -0.21 -19.88
N SER A 116 -10.13 -1.35 -19.63
CA SER A 116 -11.30 -1.79 -20.39
C SER A 116 -12.54 -1.07 -19.83
N PRO A 117 -13.50 -0.67 -20.67
CA PRO A 117 -14.80 -0.21 -20.18
C PRO A 117 -15.45 -1.33 -19.36
N VAL A 118 -15.99 -0.96 -18.19
CA VAL A 118 -16.81 -1.88 -17.38
C VAL A 118 -18.15 -2.05 -18.08
N ILE A 119 -18.47 -3.28 -18.45
CA ILE A 119 -19.81 -3.63 -18.93
C ILE A 119 -20.69 -3.76 -17.69
N ALA A 120 -21.52 -2.75 -17.41
CA ALA A 120 -22.58 -2.87 -16.43
C ALA A 120 -23.75 -3.62 -17.08
N ASP A 121 -24.14 -4.78 -16.54
CA ASP A 121 -25.35 -5.49 -16.97
C ASP A 121 -26.59 -4.70 -16.52
N LEU A 122 -27.05 -3.76 -17.34
CA LEU A 122 -28.14 -2.82 -17.03
C LEU A 122 -29.49 -3.49 -16.67
N ASP A 123 -29.62 -4.82 -16.83
CA ASP A 123 -30.87 -5.58 -16.69
C ASP A 123 -30.93 -6.55 -15.49
N ASP A 124 -30.00 -6.50 -14.53
CA ASP A 124 -30.12 -7.30 -13.29
C ASP A 124 -30.73 -6.48 -12.12
N PRO A 125 -32.00 -6.74 -11.70
CA PRO A 125 -32.61 -6.10 -10.53
C PRO A 125 -31.93 -6.50 -9.20
N HIS A 126 -30.96 -7.41 -9.24
CA HIS A 126 -30.14 -7.85 -8.13
C HIS A 126 -28.68 -7.42 -8.23
N GLN A 127 -28.36 -6.28 -8.87
CA GLN A 127 -27.02 -5.66 -8.81
C GLN A 127 -26.60 -5.27 -7.38
N MET A 128 -26.26 -6.28 -6.58
CA MET A 128 -25.33 -6.21 -5.45
C MET A 128 -24.01 -6.77 -5.95
N THR A 129 -23.38 -6.06 -6.89
CA THR A 129 -22.17 -6.55 -7.56
C THR A 129 -21.18 -5.41 -7.73
N ILE A 130 -20.74 -4.90 -6.59
CA ILE A 130 -19.37 -4.57 -6.17
C ILE A 130 -19.54 -4.05 -4.76
N GLY A 131 -19.24 -4.90 -3.78
CA GLY A 131 -19.36 -4.61 -2.36
C GLY A 131 -18.39 -3.51 -1.96
N THR A 132 -18.81 -2.25 -2.03
CA THR A 132 -18.22 -1.24 -1.16
C THR A 132 -18.40 -1.75 0.25
N VAL A 133 -17.31 -2.06 0.95
CA VAL A 133 -17.38 -2.51 2.33
C VAL A 133 -18.00 -1.39 3.15
N SER A 134 -19.31 -1.48 3.39
CA SER A 134 -20.06 -0.42 4.07
C SER A 134 -19.67 -0.42 5.54
N LEU A 135 -18.71 0.42 5.91
CA LEU A 135 -18.33 0.63 7.30
C LEU A 135 -19.38 1.50 7.99
N THR A 136 -19.73 1.16 9.23
CA THR A 136 -20.50 2.09 10.07
C THR A 136 -19.71 3.38 10.29
N PRO A 137 -20.34 4.52 10.60
CA PRO A 137 -19.63 5.77 10.86
C PRO A 137 -18.53 5.62 11.93
N SER A 138 -18.80 4.83 12.98
CA SER A 138 -17.80 4.54 14.01
C SER A 138 -16.61 3.72 13.48
N GLN A 139 -16.85 2.71 12.63
CA GLN A 139 -15.76 1.95 12.03
C GLN A 139 -14.94 2.82 11.08
N LYS A 140 -15.58 3.73 10.33
CA LYS A 140 -14.89 4.71 9.49
C LYS A 140 -14.00 5.64 10.32
N LEU A 141 -14.50 6.16 11.45
CA LEU A 141 -13.69 6.97 12.38
C LEU A 141 -12.47 6.22 12.93
N LEU A 142 -12.62 4.92 13.22
CA LEU A 142 -11.50 4.07 13.64
C LEU A 142 -10.43 3.96 12.55
N VAL A 143 -10.84 3.69 11.31
CA VAL A 143 -9.90 3.58 10.18
C VAL A 143 -9.22 4.93 9.93
N ILE A 144 -9.98 6.03 9.95
CA ILE A 144 -9.42 7.39 9.82
C ILE A 144 -8.40 7.67 10.92
N ALA A 145 -8.70 7.37 12.20
CA ALA A 145 -7.78 7.62 13.30
C ALA A 145 -6.47 6.83 13.17
N LEU A 146 -6.50 5.65 12.52
CA LEU A 146 -5.30 4.86 12.24
C LEU A 146 -4.52 5.38 11.02
N CYS A 147 -5.22 5.88 10.01
CA CYS A 147 -4.62 6.37 8.76
C CYS A 147 -4.24 7.86 8.84
N GLU A 148 -4.72 8.61 9.83
CA GLU A 148 -4.56 10.07 9.95
C GLU A 148 -3.10 10.53 9.74
N PRO A 149 -2.06 9.89 10.31
CA PRO A 149 -0.67 10.30 10.03
C PRO A 149 -0.29 10.17 8.56
N LEU A 150 -0.54 9.01 7.94
CA LEU A 150 -0.24 8.78 6.52
C LEU A 150 -1.01 9.72 5.58
N LEU A 151 -2.27 10.05 5.93
CA LEU A 151 -3.09 10.93 5.11
C LEU A 151 -2.69 12.40 5.24
N ARG A 152 -2.14 12.81 6.39
CA ARG A 152 -1.76 14.21 6.67
C ARG A 152 -0.39 14.58 6.14
N ASP A 153 0.59 13.68 6.24
CA ASP A 153 1.98 13.96 5.88
C ASP A 153 2.19 14.02 4.35
N GLY A 154 1.11 13.84 3.59
CA GLY A 154 1.17 13.58 2.16
C GLY A 154 1.54 12.13 1.93
N LEU A 155 0.88 11.51 0.97
CA LEU A 155 1.08 10.13 0.53
C LEU A 155 2.46 9.94 -0.17
N ALA A 156 3.54 10.44 0.40
CA ALA A 156 4.88 10.38 -0.14
C ALA A 156 5.90 10.46 1.01
N GLY A 157 6.57 9.34 1.32
CA GLY A 157 7.59 9.30 2.36
C GLY A 157 7.33 8.21 3.40
N GLN A 158 7.41 8.57 4.68
CA GLN A 158 7.26 7.65 5.79
C GLN A 158 6.37 8.23 6.89
N SER A 159 5.52 7.40 7.49
CA SER A 159 4.79 7.78 8.70
C SER A 159 4.79 6.64 9.72
N GLN A 160 4.77 7.02 10.99
CA GLN A 160 4.62 6.06 12.09
C GLN A 160 3.14 5.76 12.34
N LEU A 161 2.75 4.49 12.30
CA LEU A 161 1.36 4.12 12.55
C LEU A 161 0.99 4.27 14.04
N PRO A 162 -0.14 4.93 14.36
CA PRO A 162 -0.55 5.19 15.74
C PRO A 162 -1.01 3.90 16.41
N THR A 163 -0.50 3.61 17.60
CA THR A 163 -0.91 2.43 18.39
C THR A 163 -2.42 2.42 18.66
N SER A 164 -3.00 1.26 18.95
CA SER A 164 -4.42 1.19 19.32
C SER A 164 -4.77 2.09 20.50
N ALA A 165 -3.84 2.27 21.45
CA ALA A 165 -4.01 3.18 22.57
C ALA A 165 -4.05 4.66 22.13
N GLN A 166 -3.13 5.08 21.25
CA GLN A 166 -3.13 6.44 20.70
C GLN A 166 -4.38 6.72 19.87
N ALA A 167 -4.78 5.78 19.00
CA ALA A 167 -5.98 5.92 18.18
C ALA A 167 -7.27 5.91 19.03
N ALA A 168 -7.34 5.09 20.07
CA ALA A 168 -8.46 5.10 21.01
C ALA A 168 -8.55 6.43 21.78
N ALA A 169 -7.42 6.94 22.29
CA ALA A 169 -7.36 8.23 22.96
C ALA A 169 -7.77 9.38 22.02
N ARG A 170 -7.32 9.34 20.76
CA ARG A 170 -7.69 10.31 19.71
C ARG A 170 -9.20 10.38 19.48
N LEU A 171 -9.90 9.24 19.60
CA LEU A 171 -11.36 9.13 19.44
C LEU A 171 -12.14 9.32 20.76
N GLY A 172 -11.46 9.45 21.89
CA GLY A 172 -12.11 9.48 23.21
C GLY A 172 -12.77 8.15 23.60
N TRP A 173 -12.29 7.02 23.07
CA TRP A 173 -12.87 5.70 23.31
C TRP A 173 -12.06 4.90 24.33
N PRO A 174 -12.72 4.04 25.15
CA PRO A 174 -12.01 3.01 25.90
C PRO A 174 -11.25 2.07 24.96
N LEU A 175 -10.02 1.71 25.32
CA LEU A 175 -9.16 0.82 24.51
C LEU A 175 -9.84 -0.52 24.17
N THR A 176 -10.61 -1.07 25.11
CA THR A 176 -11.39 -2.31 24.90
C THR A 176 -12.46 -2.15 23.81
N THR A 177 -13.11 -0.98 23.75
CA THR A 177 -14.11 -0.67 22.72
C THR A 177 -13.44 -0.48 21.36
N PHE A 178 -12.29 0.18 21.33
CA PHE A 178 -11.50 0.35 20.11
C PHE A 178 -11.05 -1.00 19.55
N ASN A 179 -10.42 -1.86 20.36
CA ASN A 179 -9.93 -3.17 19.90
C ASN A 179 -11.07 -4.05 19.38
N ARG A 180 -12.21 -4.10 20.07
CA ARG A 180 -13.39 -4.84 19.58
C ARG A 180 -13.89 -4.33 18.23
N LYS A 181 -13.86 -3.02 18.00
CA LYS A 181 -14.25 -2.44 16.70
C LYS A 181 -13.20 -2.72 15.63
N LEU A 182 -11.91 -2.65 15.96
CA LEU A 182 -10.81 -3.00 15.06
C LEU A 182 -10.95 -4.44 14.58
N ASP A 183 -11.17 -5.39 15.50
CA ASP A 183 -11.38 -6.80 15.16
C ASP A 183 -12.59 -6.98 14.24
N ALA A 184 -13.72 -6.32 14.54
CA ALA A 184 -14.91 -6.37 13.71
C ALA A 184 -14.69 -5.81 12.29
N VAL A 185 -13.84 -4.79 12.13
CA VAL A 185 -13.46 -4.25 10.81
C VAL A 185 -12.58 -5.23 10.06
N CYS A 186 -11.53 -5.76 10.71
CA CYS A 186 -10.63 -6.75 10.11
C CYS A 186 -11.40 -8.00 9.65
N ASP A 187 -12.31 -8.52 10.49
CA ASP A 187 -13.14 -9.67 10.15
C ASP A 187 -14.12 -9.40 9.00
N LYS A 188 -14.58 -8.15 8.86
CA LYS A 188 -15.44 -7.76 7.75
C LYS A 188 -14.66 -7.75 6.45
N LEU A 189 -13.50 -7.11 6.43
CA LEU A 189 -12.65 -7.03 5.25
C LEU A 189 -12.09 -8.39 4.82
N ASP A 190 -11.76 -9.27 5.79
CA ASP A 190 -11.33 -10.64 5.48
C ASP A 190 -12.43 -11.44 4.77
N ARG A 191 -13.69 -11.30 5.21
CA ARG A 191 -14.85 -11.92 4.54
C ARG A 191 -15.06 -11.44 3.11
N GLU A 192 -14.60 -10.23 2.80
CA GLU A 192 -14.65 -9.62 1.46
C GLU A 192 -13.39 -9.96 0.63
N GLY A 193 -12.53 -10.86 1.12
CA GLY A 193 -11.36 -11.36 0.39
C GLY A 193 -10.07 -10.57 0.60
N VAL A 194 -10.03 -9.61 1.54
CA VAL A 194 -8.79 -8.89 1.85
C VAL A 194 -7.83 -9.80 2.62
N SER A 195 -6.77 -10.23 1.93
CA SER A 195 -5.76 -11.12 2.49
C SER A 195 -4.90 -10.45 3.56
N GLY A 196 -4.43 -11.25 4.53
CA GLY A 196 -3.50 -10.83 5.57
C GLY A 196 -4.13 -10.13 6.79
N LEU A 197 -5.47 -10.04 6.84
CA LEU A 197 -6.20 -9.49 8.00
C LEU A 197 -6.50 -10.54 9.08
N ARG A 198 -6.30 -11.83 8.77
CA ARG A 198 -6.30 -12.94 9.72
C ARG A 198 -4.92 -13.57 9.87
N GLY A 199 -4.60 -13.99 11.09
CA GLY A 199 -3.54 -14.99 11.32
C GLY A 199 -3.38 -15.35 12.81
N GLY A 200 -2.43 -16.21 13.16
CA GLY A 200 -2.28 -16.80 14.51
C GLY A 200 -1.87 -15.85 15.66
N VAL A 201 -1.63 -16.40 16.85
CA VAL A 201 -1.49 -15.66 18.12
C VAL A 201 -0.10 -15.01 18.28
N GLY A 202 -0.03 -13.75 18.75
CA GLY A 202 1.16 -13.17 19.40
C GLY A 202 1.82 -11.96 18.71
N LYS A 203 2.33 -12.10 17.48
CA LYS A 203 3.00 -11.01 16.71
C LYS A 203 2.08 -10.27 15.73
N LEU A 204 0.78 -10.52 15.82
CA LEU A 204 -0.14 -10.22 14.74
C LEU A 204 -0.92 -8.91 14.82
N ALA A 205 -1.14 -8.34 15.99
CA ALA A 205 -1.96 -7.13 16.09
C ALA A 205 -1.32 -5.95 15.33
N THR A 206 0.02 -5.79 15.43
CA THR A 206 0.77 -4.76 14.71
C THR A 206 0.70 -4.96 13.19
N ASN A 207 0.92 -6.21 12.72
CA ASN A 207 0.84 -6.55 11.30
C ASN A 207 -0.58 -6.41 10.74
N ARG A 208 -1.62 -6.79 11.50
CA ARG A 208 -3.02 -6.63 11.08
C ARG A 208 -3.42 -5.17 10.97
N ARG A 209 -3.02 -4.33 11.93
CA ARG A 209 -3.26 -2.88 11.88
C ARG A 209 -2.55 -2.25 10.69
N ALA A 210 -1.28 -2.57 10.48
CA ALA A 210 -0.53 -2.10 9.31
C ALA A 210 -1.22 -2.52 8.02
N ARG A 211 -1.60 -3.80 7.93
CA ARG A 211 -2.32 -4.33 6.77
C ARG A 211 -3.68 -3.65 6.53
N LEU A 212 -4.44 -3.39 7.58
CA LEU A 212 -5.69 -2.65 7.51
C LEU A 212 -5.46 -1.24 6.95
N VAL A 213 -4.47 -0.54 7.47
CA VAL A 213 -4.12 0.81 7.04
C VAL A 213 -3.67 0.81 5.58
N GLU A 214 -2.78 -0.11 5.20
CA GLU A 214 -2.31 -0.25 3.82
C GLU A 214 -3.46 -0.49 2.85
N HIS A 215 -4.34 -1.43 3.17
CA HIS A 215 -5.52 -1.69 2.36
C HIS A 215 -6.45 -0.48 2.32
N ALA A 216 -6.71 0.17 3.45
CA ALA A 216 -7.65 1.30 3.52
C ALA A 216 -7.18 2.51 2.69
N VAL A 217 -5.87 2.77 2.66
CA VAL A 217 -5.25 3.82 1.83
C VAL A 217 -5.28 3.44 0.36
N LEU A 218 -4.79 2.25 0.00
CA LEU A 218 -4.65 1.83 -1.40
C LEU A 218 -6.00 1.58 -2.09
N SER A 219 -7.01 1.14 -1.33
CA SER A 219 -8.39 0.98 -1.82
C SER A 219 -9.21 2.26 -1.79
N ARG A 220 -8.64 3.36 -1.28
CA ARG A 220 -9.33 4.65 -1.08
C ARG A 220 -10.59 4.53 -0.21
N LEU A 221 -10.62 3.55 0.71
CA LEU A 221 -11.63 3.45 1.76
C LEU A 221 -11.61 4.70 2.67
N VAL A 222 -10.44 5.31 2.80
CA VAL A 222 -10.25 6.63 3.39
C VAL A 222 -9.42 7.50 2.44
N THR A 223 -9.73 8.78 2.38
CA THR A 223 -9.03 9.78 1.57
C THR A 223 -8.68 10.99 2.43
N PRO A 224 -7.67 11.80 2.03
CA PRO A 224 -7.32 13.03 2.75
C PRO A 224 -8.42 14.12 2.72
N GLN A 225 -9.33 14.05 1.74
CA GLN A 225 -10.50 14.93 1.61
C GLN A 225 -11.68 14.48 2.49
#